data_AF-A0A9W8PVL4-F1
#
_entry.id   AF-A0A9W8PVL4-F1
#
_cell.length_a   1.000
_cell.length_b   1.000
_cell.length_c   1.000
_cell.angle_alpha   90.00
_cell.angle_beta   90.00
_cell.angle_gamma   90.00
#
_symmetry.space_group_name_H-M   'P 1'
#
loop_
_entity.id
_entity.type
_entity.pdbx_description
1 polymer ?
#
loop_
_entity_poly.entity_id
_entity_poly.type
_entity_poly.pdbx_seq_one_letter_code
_entity_poly.pdbx_strand_id
1 'polypeptide(L)'
;MIEKKTRRVWLDQHQMTRSTEAGEVTKRISQTFLSVSQIIILAAPGDWHRFSNMDDIHRWEWEMSLRSDKQIWLLQYGTPDNAQAATKEQLEAEMSTRCPRLAKLFVGRELHIRSLSMDNIDVVLGEIAEAR
;
A
#
# COMPACT_ATOMS: atom_id res chain seq x y z
N MET A 1 -2.09 -25.32 22.94
CA MET A 1 -1.26 -24.69 21.89
C MET A 1 -2.11 -23.65 21.20
N ILE A 2 -1.83 -22.37 21.40
CA ILE A 2 -2.44 -21.32 20.57
C ILE A 2 -1.73 -21.41 19.24
N GLU A 3 -2.44 -21.81 18.18
CA GLU A 3 -1.91 -21.70 16.82
C GLU A 3 -1.39 -20.28 16.64
N LYS A 4 -0.08 -20.13 16.44
CA LYS A 4 0.49 -18.87 15.96
C LYS A 4 -0.14 -18.66 14.59
N LYS A 5 -1.25 -17.93 14.51
CA LYS A 5 -1.83 -17.45 13.24
C LYS A 5 -0.66 -16.80 12.50
N THR A 6 -0.16 -17.47 11.47
CA THR A 6 0.88 -16.93 10.60
C THR A 6 0.32 -15.65 10.00
N ARG A 7 0.79 -14.51 10.51
CA ARG A 7 0.43 -13.18 10.03
C ARG A 7 1.04 -13.05 8.64
N ARG A 8 0.20 -13.06 7.62
CA ARG A 8 0.63 -12.81 6.24
C ARG A 8 0.41 -11.34 5.97
N VAL A 9 1.49 -10.68 5.57
CA VAL A 9 1.51 -9.28 5.15
C VAL A 9 1.73 -9.28 3.65
N TRP A 10 0.91 -8.52 2.92
CA TRP A 10 1.21 -8.24 1.51
C TRP A 10 2.26 -7.13 1.47
N LEU A 11 3.40 -7.44 0.86
CA LEU A 11 4.43 -6.48 0.49
C LEU A 11 4.52 -6.53 -1.03
N ASP A 12 4.54 -5.35 -1.65
CA ASP A 12 4.70 -5.13 -3.09
C ASP A 12 6.02 -5.76 -3.57
N GLN A 13 5.98 -7.06 -3.91
CA GLN A 13 7.17 -7.88 -4.21
C GLN A 13 6.88 -8.97 -5.24
N HIS A 14 5.84 -8.84 -6.08
CA HIS A 14 5.65 -9.85 -7.12
C HIS A 14 6.71 -9.69 -8.22
N GLN A 15 7.72 -10.56 -8.21
CA GLN A 15 8.63 -10.71 -9.35
C GLN A 15 7.84 -11.23 -10.55
N MET A 16 7.63 -10.35 -11.54
CA MET A 16 7.03 -10.71 -12.82
C MET A 16 8.08 -10.97 -13.89
N THR A 17 7.81 -11.97 -14.72
CA THR A 17 8.51 -12.18 -15.99
C THR A 17 7.77 -11.46 -17.12
N ARG A 18 8.45 -11.11 -18.22
CA ARG A 18 7.84 -10.42 -19.37
C ARG A 18 6.64 -11.15 -20.00
N SER A 19 6.47 -12.44 -19.74
CA SER A 19 5.41 -13.29 -20.29
C SER A 19 4.16 -13.39 -19.40
N THR A 20 4.13 -12.75 -18.24
CA THR A 20 3.01 -12.88 -17.30
C THR A 20 1.83 -11.99 -17.75
N GLU A 21 0.69 -12.61 -18.04
CA GLU A 21 -0.52 -11.88 -18.49
C GLU A 21 -1.22 -11.15 -17.32
N ALA A 22 -1.83 -10.00 -17.61
CA ALA A 22 -2.50 -9.15 -16.61
C ALA A 22 -3.58 -9.88 -15.79
N GLY A 23 -4.32 -10.80 -16.43
CA GLY A 23 -5.34 -11.62 -15.75
C GLY A 23 -4.75 -12.61 -14.74
N GLU A 24 -3.54 -13.13 -15.02
CA GLU A 24 -2.87 -14.04 -14.09
C GLU A 24 -2.28 -13.29 -12.89
N VAL A 25 -1.74 -12.10 -13.14
CA VAL A 25 -1.25 -11.17 -12.10
C VAL A 25 -2.39 -10.81 -11.13
N THR A 26 -3.50 -10.31 -11.66
CA THR A 26 -4.66 -9.91 -10.83
C THR A 26 -5.27 -11.08 -10.06
N LYS A 27 -5.31 -12.29 -10.63
CA LYS A 27 -5.80 -13.50 -9.94
C LYS A 27 -4.90 -13.89 -8.76
N ARG A 28 -3.58 -13.87 -8.92
CA ARG A 28 -2.62 -14.22 -7.86
C ARG A 28 -2.56 -13.19 -6.75
N ILE A 29 -2.60 -11.91 -7.11
CA ILE A 29 -2.77 -10.80 -6.16
C ILE A 29 -4.05 -11.05 -5.36
N SER A 30 -5.18 -11.28 -6.03
CA SER A 30 -6.47 -11.54 -5.36
C SER A 30 -6.42 -12.72 -4.37
N GLN A 31 -5.78 -13.83 -4.75
CA GLN A 31 -5.64 -15.00 -3.87
C GLN A 31 -4.81 -14.70 -2.61
N THR A 32 -3.72 -13.95 -2.76
CA THR A 32 -2.88 -13.54 -1.63
C THR A 32 -3.64 -12.59 -0.72
N PHE A 33 -4.35 -11.62 -1.33
CA PHE A 33 -5.22 -10.67 -0.66
C PHE A 33 -6.29 -11.33 0.21
N LEU A 34 -6.83 -12.49 -0.17
CA LEU A 34 -7.80 -13.22 0.66
C LEU A 34 -7.18 -13.79 1.94
N SER A 35 -5.87 -14.04 1.96
CA SER A 35 -5.18 -14.70 3.07
C SER A 35 -4.52 -13.75 4.08
N VAL A 36 -4.44 -12.45 3.78
CA VAL A 36 -3.84 -11.44 4.65
C VAL A 36 -4.91 -10.74 5.49
N SER A 37 -4.59 -10.39 6.73
CA SER A 37 -5.51 -9.66 7.62
C SER A 37 -5.38 -8.14 7.49
N GLN A 38 -4.23 -7.66 7.01
CA GLN A 38 -3.90 -6.24 6.84
C GLN A 38 -3.06 -6.06 5.58
N ILE A 39 -3.08 -4.84 5.04
CA ILE A 39 -2.33 -4.48 3.85
C ILE A 39 -1.31 -3.40 4.23
N ILE A 40 -0.06 -3.57 3.81
CA ILE A 40 0.97 -2.55 3.93
C ILE A 40 1.32 -2.07 2.52
N ILE A 41 1.25 -0.77 2.34
CA ILE A 41 1.61 -0.07 1.12
C ILE A 41 2.88 0.74 1.41
N LEU A 42 3.97 0.43 0.71
CA LEU A 42 5.19 1.21 0.75
C LEU A 42 5.14 2.25 -0.38
N ALA A 43 5.44 3.51 -0.07
CA ALA A 43 5.42 4.58 -1.07
C ALA A 43 6.59 5.55 -0.91
N ALA A 44 7.39 5.71 -1.95
CA ALA A 44 8.38 6.78 -2.03
C ALA A 44 7.73 8.10 -2.48
N PRO A 45 8.33 9.26 -2.17
CA PRO A 45 7.99 10.53 -2.80
C PRO A 45 7.95 10.38 -4.32
N GLY A 46 6.78 10.65 -4.89
CA GLY A 46 6.57 10.60 -6.34
C GLY A 46 6.13 9.25 -6.91
N ASP A 47 5.88 8.20 -6.12
CA ASP A 47 5.27 6.97 -6.65
C ASP A 47 3.91 7.23 -7.33
N TRP A 48 3.22 8.31 -6.96
CA TRP A 48 2.00 8.80 -7.60
C TRP A 48 2.14 9.02 -9.11
N HIS A 49 3.34 9.35 -9.58
CA HIS A 49 3.61 9.57 -11.00
C HIS A 49 3.39 8.30 -11.82
N ARG A 50 3.68 7.14 -11.23
CA ARG A 50 3.60 5.83 -11.86
C ARG A 50 2.17 5.46 -12.25
N PHE A 51 1.19 5.94 -11.48
CA PHE A 51 -0.23 5.67 -11.70
C PHE A 51 -0.85 6.40 -12.89
N SER A 52 -0.09 7.30 -13.53
CA SER A 52 -0.46 7.90 -14.82
C SER A 52 -0.49 6.84 -15.93
N ASN A 53 0.31 5.77 -15.81
CA ASN A 53 0.25 4.61 -16.69
C ASN A 53 -0.87 3.66 -16.26
N MET A 54 -1.76 3.30 -17.18
CA MET A 54 -2.87 2.37 -16.91
C MET A 54 -2.40 0.92 -16.75
N ASP A 55 -1.25 0.59 -17.32
CA ASP A 55 -0.65 -0.76 -17.31
C ASP A 55 0.41 -0.92 -16.21
N ASP A 56 0.56 0.07 -15.32
CA ASP A 56 1.43 -0.08 -14.15
C ASP A 56 0.76 -0.98 -13.11
N ILE A 57 1.41 -2.11 -12.81
CA ILE A 57 0.92 -3.09 -11.83
C ILE A 57 0.69 -2.47 -10.45
N HIS A 58 1.52 -1.50 -10.03
CA HIS A 58 1.40 -0.90 -8.69
C HIS A 58 0.07 -0.15 -8.58
N ARG A 59 -0.41 0.43 -9.69
CA ARG A 59 -1.74 1.03 -9.74
C ARG A 59 -2.82 -0.01 -9.43
N TRP A 60 -2.75 -1.19 -10.04
CA TRP A 60 -3.75 -2.23 -9.86
C TRP A 60 -3.75 -2.76 -8.42
N GLU A 61 -2.58 -2.97 -7.84
CA GLU A 61 -2.42 -3.39 -6.44
C GLU A 61 -3.03 -2.39 -5.47
N TRP A 62 -2.80 -1.09 -5.69
CA TRP A 62 -3.37 -0.03 -4.87
C TRP A 62 -4.89 0.08 -5.03
N GLU A 63 -5.40 0.01 -6.27
CA GLU A 63 -6.84 0.03 -6.51
C GLU A 63 -7.54 -1.15 -5.83
N MET A 64 -6.93 -2.34 -5.85
CA MET A 64 -7.46 -3.51 -5.13
C MET A 64 -7.38 -3.33 -3.62
N SER A 65 -6.26 -2.81 -3.11
CA SER A 65 -6.06 -2.55 -1.69
C SER A 65 -7.13 -1.62 -1.13
N LEU A 66 -7.31 -0.47 -1.77
CA LEU A 66 -8.22 0.58 -1.32
C LEU A 66 -9.70 0.19 -1.44
N ARG A 67 -10.03 -0.79 -2.28
CA ARG A 67 -11.39 -1.34 -2.40
C ARG A 67 -11.69 -2.47 -1.42
N SER A 68 -10.68 -3.00 -0.73
CA SER A 68 -10.87 -4.07 0.25
C SER A 68 -11.56 -3.55 1.51
N ASP A 69 -11.98 -4.44 2.39
CA ASP A 69 -12.50 -4.16 3.73
C ASP A 69 -11.40 -4.18 4.81
N LYS A 70 -10.15 -4.49 4.44
CA LYS A 70 -9.04 -4.72 5.37
C LYS A 70 -8.37 -3.43 5.84
N GLN A 71 -7.84 -3.40 7.05
CA GLN A 71 -7.02 -2.27 7.50
C GLN A 71 -5.80 -2.09 6.59
N ILE A 72 -5.52 -0.84 6.21
CA ILE A 72 -4.42 -0.47 5.32
C ILE A 72 -3.48 0.48 6.04
N TRP A 73 -2.19 0.16 5.97
CA TRP A 73 -1.09 1.01 6.40
C TRP A 73 -0.36 1.53 5.18
N LEU A 74 -0.22 2.85 5.08
CA LEU A 74 0.60 3.51 4.06
C LEU A 74 1.86 4.04 4.73
N LEU A 75 2.99 3.46 4.36
CA LEU A 75 4.29 3.76 4.92
C LEU A 75 5.11 4.52 3.88
N GLN A 76 5.34 5.81 4.14
CA GLN A 76 6.12 6.67 3.26
C GLN A 76 7.59 6.57 3.61
N TYR A 77 8.44 6.19 2.65
CA TYR A 77 9.88 6.02 2.88
C TYR A 77 10.68 6.92 1.94
N GLY A 78 11.96 7.14 2.22
CA GLY A 78 12.81 8.00 1.39
C GLY A 78 12.45 9.49 1.46
N THR A 79 11.64 9.87 2.45
CA THR A 79 11.45 11.27 2.86
C THR A 79 12.66 11.72 3.69
N PRO A 80 13.04 13.00 3.68
CA PRO A 80 14.14 13.51 4.51
C PRO A 80 13.97 13.13 5.98
N ASP A 81 15.09 12.86 6.68
CA ASP A 81 15.06 12.60 8.11
C ASP A 81 14.43 13.80 8.82
N ASN A 82 13.37 13.55 9.59
CA ASN A 82 12.46 14.52 10.23
C ASN A 82 11.30 15.09 9.39
N ALA A 83 11.12 14.62 8.15
CA ALA A 83 9.91 14.95 7.41
C ALA A 83 8.70 14.23 8.01
N GLN A 84 7.67 15.02 8.36
CA GLN A 84 6.39 14.46 8.74
C GLN A 84 5.76 13.76 7.53
N ALA A 85 5.03 12.68 7.80
CA ALA A 85 4.29 11.98 6.75
C ALA A 85 3.31 12.97 6.09
N ALA A 86 3.17 12.85 4.77
CA ALA A 86 2.15 13.59 4.06
C ALA A 86 0.78 13.25 4.64
N THR A 87 -0.04 14.26 4.87
CA THR A 87 -1.41 14.03 5.30
C THR A 87 -2.20 13.36 4.18
N LYS A 88 -3.32 12.75 4.53
CA LYS A 88 -4.22 12.14 3.56
C LYS A 88 -4.66 13.13 2.49
N GLU A 89 -4.93 14.38 2.89
CA GLU A 89 -5.36 15.47 1.99
C GLU A 89 -4.25 15.87 1.02
N GLN A 90 -2.99 15.90 1.50
CA GLN A 90 -1.84 16.17 0.64
C GLN A 90 -1.67 15.06 -0.41
N LEU A 91 -1.75 13.80 0.02
CA LEU A 91 -1.69 12.64 -0.88
C LEU A 91 -2.83 12.63 -1.90
N GLU A 92 -4.05 12.93 -1.46
CA GLU A 92 -5.21 13.05 -2.34
C GLU A 92 -5.03 14.15 -3.38
N ALA A 93 -4.54 15.33 -2.98
CA ALA A 93 -4.30 16.44 -3.90
C ALA A 93 -3.24 16.09 -4.95
N GLU A 94 -2.14 15.45 -4.53
CA GLU A 94 -1.09 14.97 -5.43
C GLU A 94 -1.61 13.92 -6.42
N MET A 95 -2.40 12.96 -5.94
CA MET A 95 -3.01 11.93 -6.80
C MET A 95 -4.10 12.48 -7.71
N SER A 96 -4.92 13.42 -7.27
CA SER A 96 -6.07 13.94 -8.04
C SER A 96 -5.66 14.53 -9.38
N THR A 97 -4.47 15.11 -9.45
CA THR A 97 -3.92 15.68 -10.68
C THR A 97 -3.55 14.61 -11.72
N ARG A 98 -3.23 13.38 -11.28
CA ARG A 98 -2.60 12.34 -12.13
C ARG A 98 -3.43 11.07 -12.28
N CYS A 99 -4.12 10.67 -11.21
CA CYS A 99 -4.96 9.48 -11.14
C CYS A 99 -6.24 9.77 -10.32
N PRO A 100 -7.25 10.45 -10.90
CA PRO A 100 -8.48 10.82 -10.21
C PRO A 100 -9.24 9.64 -9.61
N ARG A 101 -9.10 8.45 -10.21
CA ARG A 101 -9.74 7.22 -9.71
C ARG A 101 -9.14 6.77 -8.37
N LEU A 102 -7.82 6.77 -8.23
CA LEU A 102 -7.16 6.42 -6.96
C LEU A 102 -7.43 7.48 -5.89
N ALA A 103 -7.42 8.77 -6.26
CA ALA A 103 -7.77 9.85 -5.33
C ALA A 103 -9.17 9.65 -4.73
N LYS A 104 -10.18 9.32 -5.56
CA LYS A 104 -11.54 9.00 -5.06
C LYS A 104 -11.57 7.81 -4.09
N LEU A 105 -10.78 6.78 -4.34
CA LEU A 105 -10.68 5.62 -3.44
C LEU A 105 -10.02 6.02 -2.11
N PHE A 106 -9.05 6.94 -2.14
CA PHE A 106 -8.43 7.51 -0.94
C PHE A 106 -9.44 8.24 -0.06
N VAL A 107 -10.26 9.14 -0.63
CA VAL A 107 -11.23 9.96 0.14
C VAL A 107 -12.10 9.09 1.04
N GLY A 108 -12.68 8.02 0.48
CA GLY A 108 -13.58 7.13 1.21
C GLY A 108 -12.92 6.15 2.15
N ARG A 109 -11.58 6.14 2.28
CA ARG A 109 -10.84 5.11 3.02
C ARG A 109 -10.22 5.62 4.30
N GLU A 110 -10.39 4.87 5.38
CA GLU A 110 -9.59 5.03 6.59
C GLU A 110 -8.23 4.34 6.40
N LEU A 111 -7.15 5.12 6.55
CA LEU A 111 -5.78 4.71 6.29
C LEU A 111 -4.89 5.11 7.47
N HIS A 112 -4.00 4.23 7.88
CA HIS A 112 -2.94 4.57 8.82
C HIS A 112 -1.70 5.02 8.04
N ILE A 113 -1.40 6.31 8.07
CA ILE A 113 -0.27 6.88 7.34
C ILE A 113 0.90 7.09 8.31
N ARG A 114 2.10 6.64 7.93
CA ARG A 114 3.34 6.79 8.72
C ARG A 114 4.51 7.15 7.80
N SER A 115 5.42 7.98 8.29
CA SER A 115 6.77 8.08 7.71
C SER A 115 7.60 6.91 8.23
N LEU A 116 8.41 6.32 7.36
CA LEU A 116 9.32 5.24 7.65
C LEU A 116 10.75 5.72 7.45
N SER A 117 11.53 5.69 8.52
CA SER A 117 12.97 5.93 8.54
C SER A 117 13.67 4.80 9.29
N MET A 118 14.99 4.76 9.19
CA MET A 118 15.78 3.79 9.96
C MET A 118 15.60 3.97 11.48
N ASP A 119 15.31 5.18 11.94
CA ASP A 119 15.17 5.50 13.35
C ASP A 119 13.82 5.07 13.94
N ASN A 120 12.78 4.90 13.11
CA ASN A 120 11.42 4.65 13.59
C ASN A 120 10.81 3.31 13.13
N ILE A 121 11.52 2.55 12.29
CA ILE A 121 11.02 1.31 11.68
C ILE A 121 10.50 0.31 12.73
N ASP A 122 11.23 0.09 13.82
CA ASP A 122 10.83 -0.87 14.86
C ASP A 122 9.55 -0.45 15.57
N VAL A 123 9.39 0.86 15.82
CA VAL A 123 8.19 1.42 16.45
C VAL A 123 6.99 1.25 15.53
N VAL A 124 7.12 1.63 14.26
CA VAL A 124 6.06 1.50 13.26
C VAL A 124 5.66 0.04 13.07
N LEU A 125 6.62 -0.88 13.02
CA LEU A 125 6.34 -2.33 12.93
C LEU A 125 5.62 -2.85 14.18
N GLY A 126 5.95 -2.31 15.36
CA GLY A 126 5.23 -2.57 16.61
C GLY A 126 3.76 -2.17 16.54
N GLU A 127 3.46 -0.95 16.08
CA GLU A 127 2.09 -0.45 15.93
C GLU A 127 1.24 -1.34 15.00
N ILE A 128 1.81 -1.73 13.85
CA ILE A 128 1.15 -2.60 12.87
C ILE A 128 0.87 -3.97 13.49
N ALA A 129 1.80 -4.49 14.30
CA ALA A 129 1.65 -5.79 14.95
C ALA A 129 0.56 -5.80 16.05
N GLU A 130 0.23 -4.64 16.61
CA GLU A 130 -0.74 -4.46 17.70
C GLU A 130 -2.13 -4.09 17.22
N ALA A 131 -2.26 -3.37 16.11
CA ALA A 131 -3.54 -3.15 15.45
C ALA A 131 -4.17 -4.51 15.10
N ARG A 132 -5.37 -4.80 15.61
CA ARG A 132 -6.10 -6.04 15.43
C ARG A 132 -7.55 -5.75 15.12
#